data_AF-A0A562ZJJ3-F1
#
_entry.id   AF-A0A562ZJJ3-F1
#
_cell.length_a   1.000
_cell.length_b   1.000
_cell.length_c   1.000
_cell.angle_alpha   90.00
_cell.angle_beta   90.00
_cell.angle_gamma   90.00
#
_symmetry.space_group_name_H-M   'P 1'
#
loop_
_entity.id
_entity.type
_entity.pdbx_description
1 polymer ?
#
loop_
_entity_poly.entity_id
_entity_poly.type
_entity_poly.pdbx_seq_one_letter_code
_entity_poly.pdbx_strand_id
1 'polypeptide(L)'
;MAVLKFSAERARWVRREQWHPQQEGRDEADGGYVLSVPYSDDRELLGDVLRFGEDVEVVGPGELRTTRVQRALLASAARYA
;
A
#
# COMPACT_ATOMS: atom_id res chain seq x y z
N MET A 1 10.21 -5.45 5.13
CA MET A 1 8.78 -5.33 5.47
C MET A 1 8.28 -3.99 4.97
N ALA A 2 7.07 -3.95 4.45
CA ALA A 2 6.38 -2.72 4.06
C ALA A 2 5.28 -2.41 5.07
N VAL A 3 5.04 -1.14 5.30
CA VAL A 3 3.97 -0.61 6.14
C VAL A 3 3.08 0.25 5.26
N LEU A 4 1.81 -0.13 5.16
CA LEU A 4 0.81 0.49 4.32
C LEU A 4 -0.29 1.06 5.21
N LYS A 5 -0.69 2.31 5.00
CA LYS A 5 -1.86 2.91 5.64
C LYS A 5 -2.99 3.01 4.61
N PHE A 6 -4.12 2.39 4.92
CA PHE A 6 -5.33 2.42 4.09
C PHE A 6 -6.35 3.42 4.63
N SER A 7 -7.08 4.05 3.71
CA SER A 7 -8.21 4.93 4.00
C SER A 7 -9.31 4.19 4.77
N ALA A 8 -10.14 4.92 5.53
CA ALA A 8 -11.26 4.33 6.26
C ALA A 8 -12.29 3.67 5.34
N GLU A 9 -12.46 4.21 4.13
CA GLU A 9 -13.29 3.61 3.10
C GLU A 9 -12.77 2.21 2.76
N ARG A 10 -11.48 2.12 2.43
CA ARG A 10 -10.86 0.89 1.95
C ARG A 10 -10.57 -0.14 3.04
N ALA A 11 -10.30 0.31 4.26
CA ALA A 11 -9.97 -0.50 5.44
C ALA A 11 -10.95 -1.67 5.66
N ARG A 12 -12.24 -1.47 5.38
CA ARG A 12 -13.29 -2.48 5.56
C ARG A 12 -13.05 -3.77 4.76
N TRP A 13 -12.42 -3.67 3.60
CA TRP A 13 -12.10 -4.83 2.76
C TRP A 13 -10.70 -5.36 3.06
N VAL A 14 -9.70 -4.47 3.10
CA VAL A 14 -8.29 -4.85 3.26
C VAL A 14 -8.03 -5.61 4.56
N ARG A 15 -8.68 -5.25 5.66
CA ARG A 15 -8.52 -5.97 6.94
C ARG A 15 -8.95 -7.44 6.91
N ARG A 16 -9.70 -7.86 5.88
CA ARG A 16 -10.14 -9.24 5.66
C ARG A 16 -9.30 -9.97 4.62
N GLU A 17 -8.39 -9.27 3.94
CA GLU A 17 -7.51 -9.86 2.95
C GLU A 17 -6.27 -10.47 3.61
N GLN A 18 -5.84 -11.63 3.12
CA GLN A 18 -4.53 -12.20 3.42
C GLN A 18 -3.60 -11.93 2.24
N TRP A 19 -2.73 -10.95 2.41
CA TRP A 19 -1.63 -10.59 1.51
C TRP A 19 -0.40 -11.45 1.78
N HIS A 20 -0.12 -11.73 3.06
CA HIS A 20 0.98 -12.60 3.46
C HIS A 20 0.65 -13.36 4.76
N PRO A 21 1.10 -14.62 4.93
CA PRO A 21 0.84 -15.39 6.15
C PRO A 21 1.34 -14.74 7.44
N GLN A 22 2.41 -13.94 7.34
CA GLN A 22 3.02 -13.21 8.45
C GLN A 22 2.69 -11.70 8.43
N GLN A 23 1.58 -11.32 7.80
CA GLN A 23 1.14 -9.93 7.85
C GLN A 23 0.64 -9.56 9.25
N GLU A 24 0.79 -8.31 9.63
CA GLU A 24 0.25 -7.75 10.86
C GLU A 24 -0.66 -6.57 10.55
N GLY A 25 -1.80 -6.50 11.23
CA GLY A 25 -2.85 -5.54 10.97
C GLY A 25 -3.25 -4.77 12.22
N ARG A 26 -3.53 -3.48 12.07
CA ARG A 26 -4.03 -2.63 13.16
C ARG A 26 -5.07 -1.64 12.64
N ASP A 27 -6.25 -1.64 13.25
CA ASP A 27 -7.24 -0.57 13.05
C ASP A 27 -6.75 0.74 13.70
N GLU A 28 -6.99 1.85 13.02
CA GLU A 28 -6.69 3.20 13.49
C GLU A 28 -7.96 3.90 14.00
N ALA A 29 -7.78 4.89 14.88
CA ALA A 29 -8.90 5.62 15.50
C ALA A 29 -9.72 6.45 14.48
N ASP A 30 -9.11 6.80 13.35
CA ASP A 30 -9.76 7.49 12.22
C ASP A 30 -10.57 6.54 11.32
N GLY A 31 -10.63 5.24 11.67
CA GLY A 31 -11.28 4.19 10.88
C GLY A 31 -10.41 3.61 9.78
N GLY A 32 -9.19 4.11 9.60
CA GLY A 32 -8.18 3.56 8.70
C GLY A 32 -7.61 2.23 9.20
N TYR A 33 -6.73 1.66 8.39
CA TYR A 33 -6.09 0.38 8.71
C TYR A 33 -4.62 0.40 8.30
N VAL A 34 -3.74 0.03 9.24
CA VAL A 34 -2.32 -0.13 8.99
C VAL A 34 -2.01 -1.61 8.80
N LEU A 35 -1.37 -1.94 7.68
CA LEU A 35 -0.97 -3.29 7.34
C LEU A 35 0.56 -3.34 7.17
N SER A 36 1.20 -4.20 7.95
CA SER A 36 2.62 -4.53 7.83
C SER A 36 2.76 -5.87 7.12
N VAL A 37 3.50 -5.91 6.01
CA VAL A 37 3.63 -7.10 5.16
C VAL A 37 5.12 -7.39 4.88
N PRO A 38 5.63 -8.61 5.11
CA PRO A 38 6.91 -9.01 4.56
C PRO A 38 6.84 -9.06 3.03
N TYR A 39 7.90 -8.60 2.38
CA TYR A 39 8.02 -8.70 0.93
C TYR A 39 9.49 -9.00 0.58
N SER A 40 9.69 -9.81 -0.44
CA SER A 40 11.01 -10.16 -0.99
C SER A 40 11.24 -9.53 -2.37
N ASP A 41 10.18 -9.31 -3.14
CA ASP A 41 10.20 -8.64 -4.44
C ASP A 41 9.21 -7.47 -4.45
N ASP A 42 9.71 -6.26 -4.74
CA ASP A 42 8.89 -5.04 -4.81
C ASP A 42 7.82 -5.08 -5.91
N ARG A 43 7.97 -5.91 -6.95
CA ARG A 43 7.10 -5.86 -8.15
C ARG A 43 5.67 -6.30 -7.86
N GLU A 44 5.50 -7.37 -7.09
CA GLU A 44 4.18 -7.88 -6.70
C GLU A 44 3.49 -6.85 -5.79
N LEU A 45 4.22 -6.40 -4.75
CA LEU A 45 3.73 -5.41 -3.82
C LEU A 45 3.39 -4.07 -4.50
N LEU A 46 4.17 -3.65 -5.50
CA LEU A 46 3.90 -2.43 -6.27
C LEU A 46 2.56 -2.53 -7.00
N GLY A 47 2.27 -3.66 -7.65
CA GLY A 47 0.97 -3.88 -8.31
C GLY A 47 -0.19 -3.80 -7.31
N ASP A 48 -0.03 -4.47 -6.16
CA ASP A 48 -1.03 -4.43 -5.10
C ASP A 48 -1.22 -3.04 -4.50
N VAL A 49 -0.18 -2.23 -4.36
CA VAL A 49 -0.32 -0.85 -3.89
C VAL A 49 -1.01 0.00 -4.95
N LEU A 50 -0.59 -0.09 -6.22
CA LEU A 50 -1.15 0.72 -7.29
C LEU A 50 -2.63 0.43 -7.57
N ARG A 51 -3.12 -0.80 -7.31
CA ARG A 51 -4.54 -1.15 -7.48
C ARG A 51 -5.48 -0.34 -6.58
N PHE A 52 -4.97 0.20 -5.47
CA PHE A 52 -5.75 1.02 -4.53
C PHE A 52 -5.64 2.51 -4.82
N GLY A 53 -4.68 2.96 -5.63
CA GLY A 53 -4.53 4.37 -5.97
C GLY A 53 -4.38 5.25 -4.72
N GLU A 54 -5.27 6.23 -4.56
CA GLU A 54 -5.25 7.20 -3.45
C GLU A 54 -5.68 6.61 -2.09
N ASP A 55 -6.31 5.43 -2.08
CA ASP A 55 -6.77 4.78 -0.85
C ASP A 55 -5.64 4.19 0.00
N VAL A 56 -4.40 4.19 -0.50
CA VAL A 56 -3.24 3.61 0.18
C VAL A 56 -2.06 4.56 0.19
N GLU A 57 -1.43 4.70 1.34
CA GLU A 57 -0.14 5.35 1.50
C GLU A 57 0.92 4.34 1.94
N VAL A 58 2.07 4.32 1.25
CA VAL A 58 3.26 3.62 1.74
C VAL A 58 3.92 4.46 2.82
N VAL A 59 3.79 4.02 4.08
CA VAL A 59 4.44 4.64 5.24
C VAL A 59 5.93 4.27 5.26
N GLY A 60 6.26 3.02 4.91
CA GLY A 60 7.63 2.56 4.83
C GLY A 60 7.79 1.23 4.09
N PRO A 61 9.01 0.88 3.66
CA PRO A 61 10.23 1.67 3.77
C PRO A 61 10.23 2.85 2.78
N GLY A 62 10.99 3.91 3.08
CA GLY A 62 11.02 5.12 2.26
C GLY A 62 11.39 4.87 0.79
N GLU A 63 12.25 3.89 0.53
CA GLU A 63 12.62 3.47 -0.83
C GLU A 63 11.44 2.90 -1.63
N LEU A 64 10.58 2.09 -1.01
CA LEU A 64 9.37 1.59 -1.66
C LEU A 64 8.42 2.74 -2.03
N ARG A 65 8.27 3.71 -1.12
CA ARG A 65 7.44 4.90 -1.33
C ARG A 65 7.93 5.74 -2.50
N THR A 66 9.19 6.16 -2.50
CA THR A 66 9.71 7.14 -3.46
C THR A 66 10.21 6.50 -4.76
N THR A 67 10.99 5.44 -4.68
CA THR A 67 11.67 4.86 -5.85
C THR A 67 10.71 4.03 -6.71
N ARG A 68 9.73 3.36 -6.10
CA ARG A 68 8.79 2.46 -6.80
C ARG A 68 7.44 3.12 -7.03
N VAL A 69 6.69 3.38 -5.96
CA VAL A 69 5.28 3.77 -6.04
C VAL A 69 5.11 5.16 -6.63
N GLN A 70 5.79 6.17 -6.06
CA GLN A 70 5.70 7.55 -6.56
C GLN A 70 6.12 7.65 -8.02
N ARG A 71 7.24 7.01 -8.40
CA ARG A 71 7.72 7.00 -9.78
C ARG A 71 6.70 6.37 -10.74
N ALA A 72 6.09 5.26 -10.36
CA ALA A 72 5.08 4.59 -11.18
C ALA A 72 3.82 5.45 -11.36
N LEU A 73 3.33 6.09 -10.29
CA LEU A 73 2.16 6.98 -10.35
C LEU A 73 2.42 8.21 -11.23
N LEU A 74 3.58 8.87 -11.09
CA LEU A 74 3.96 10.00 -11.93
C LEU A 74 4.09 9.61 -13.41
N ALA A 75 4.73 8.47 -13.68
CA ALA A 75 4.85 7.96 -15.04
C ALA A 75 3.49 7.59 -15.65
N SER A 76 2.55 7.09 -14.86
CA SER A 76 1.17 6.83 -15.29
C SER A 76 0.43 8.12 -15.62
N ALA A 77 0.45 9.09 -14.70
CA ALA A 77 -0.20 10.40 -14.88
C ALA A 77 0.30 11.12 -16.14
N ALA A 78 1.61 11.08 -16.41
CA ALA A 78 2.21 11.70 -17.59
C ALA A 78 1.71 11.14 -18.94
N ARG A 79 1.09 9.95 -18.97
CA ARG A 79 0.53 9.39 -20.22
C ARG A 79 -0.82 9.99 -20.60
N TYR A 80 -1.48 10.65 -19.65
CA TYR A 80 -2.81 11.23 -19.82
C TYR A 80 -2.80 12.76 -19.73
N ALA A 81 -1.61 13.36 -19.71
CA ALA A 81 -1.38 14.81 -19.69
C ALA A 81 -1.41 15.42 -21.10
#